data_AF-A0A842QE94-F1
#
_entry.id   AF-A0A842QE94-F1
#
_cell.length_a   1.000
_cell.length_b   1.000
_cell.length_c   1.000
_cell.angle_alpha   90.00
_cell.angle_beta   90.00
_cell.angle_gamma   90.00
#
_symmetry.space_group_name_H-M   'P 1'
#
loop_
_entity.id
_entity.type
_entity.pdbx_description
1 polymer ?
#
loop_
_entity_poly.entity_id
_entity_poly.type
_entity_poly.pdbx_seq_one_letter_code
_entity_poly.pdbx_strand_id
1 'polypeptide(L)' 'MNDLSPNEQCVLEILEHEGPLSTAELIKTSRSSEYSHLCSGCAGGDAILTAAKSLLHSGSITRNLDKDGYRWDMKVE' A
#
# COMPACT_ATOMS: atom_id res chain seq x y z
N MET A 1 -0.04 9.27 -18.25
CA MET A 1 0.56 8.22 -17.40
C MET A 1 0.41 8.75 -15.99
N ASN A 2 -0.21 8.00 -15.08
CA ASN A 2 -0.30 8.45 -13.69
C ASN A 2 1.12 8.34 -13.11
N ASP A 3 1.81 9.47 -12.97
CA ASP A 3 3.07 9.54 -12.23
C ASP A 3 2.75 9.21 -10.76
N LEU A 4 2.98 7.96 -10.39
CA LEU A 4 2.85 7.51 -9.01
C LEU A 4 3.94 8.18 -8.17
N SER A 5 3.55 8.70 -7.01
CA SER A 5 4.51 9.13 -6.00
C SER A 5 5.32 7.94 -5.49
N PRO A 6 6.52 8.17 -4.93
CA PRO A 6 7.33 7.10 -4.34
C PRO A 6 6.57 6.25 -3.31
N ASN A 7 5.65 6.88 -2.56
CA ASN A 7 4.84 6.19 -1.56
C ASN A 7 3.76 5.30 -2.20
N GLU A 8 3.16 5.75 -3.30
CA GLU A 8 2.20 4.93 -4.06
C GLU A 8 2.89 3.74 -4.73
N GLN A 9 4.08 3.96 -5.30
CA GLN A 9 4.88 2.89 -5.87
C GLN A 9 5.28 1.85 -4.81
N CYS A 10 5.73 2.30 -3.64
CA CYS A 10 6.01 1.44 -2.48
C CYS A 10 4.78 0.59 -2.08
N VAL A 11 3.60 1.20 -1.98
CA VAL A 11 2.38 0.46 -1.58
C VAL A 11 1.97 -0.58 -2.63
N LEU A 12 2.08 -0.26 -3.92
CA LEU A 12 1.79 -1.22 -4.99
C LEU A 12 2.74 -2.41 -4.96
N GLU A 13 4.05 -2.16 -4.89
CA GLU A 13 5.06 -3.23 -4.80
C GLU A 13 4.78 -4.16 -3.61
N ILE A 14 4.50 -3.61 -2.43
CA ILE A 14 4.19 -4.42 -1.26
C ILE A 14 2.96 -5.31 -1.50
N LEU A 15 1.88 -4.77 -2.07
CA LEU A 15 0.64 -5.52 -2.29
C LEU A 15 0.79 -6.55 -3.42
N GLU A 16 1.61 -6.26 -4.42
CA GLU A 16 1.93 -7.19 -5.51
C GLU A 16 2.73 -8.40 -5.01
N HIS A 17 3.67 -8.18 -4.09
CA HIS A 17 4.55 -9.23 -3.56
C HIS A 17 3.97 -10.00 -2.36
N GLU A 18 3.36 -9.31 -1.41
CA GLU A 18 2.84 -9.91 -0.16
C GLU A 18 1.37 -10.33 -0.24
N GLY A 19 0.63 -9.80 -1.22
CA GLY A 19 -0.81 -9.99 -1.35
C GLY A 19 -1.64 -9.08 -0.43
N PRO A 20 -2.87 -9.49 -0.06
CA PRO A 20 -3.79 -8.63 0.67
C PRO A 20 -3.30 -8.35 2.09
N LEU A 21 -3.15 -7.07 2.48
CA LEU A 21 -2.66 -6.65 3.80
C LEU A 21 -3.60 -5.66 4.49
N SER A 22 -3.71 -5.74 5.82
CA SER A 22 -4.30 -4.66 6.62
C SER A 22 -3.39 -3.42 6.63
N THR A 23 -3.94 -2.26 7.03
CA THR A 23 -3.13 -1.03 7.19
C THR A 23 -1.95 -1.22 8.15
N ALA A 24 -2.13 -1.97 9.23
CA ALA A 24 -1.09 -2.19 10.22
C ALA A 24 0.04 -3.07 9.66
N GLU A 25 -0.31 -4.11 8.91
CA GLU A 25 0.66 -4.95 8.20
C GLU A 25 1.39 -4.15 7.12
N LEU A 26 0.68 -3.37 6.31
CA LEU A 26 1.26 -2.51 5.28
C LEU A 26 2.32 -1.55 5.86
N ILE A 27 2.00 -0.88 6.98
CA ILE A 27 2.95 0.02 7.67
C ILE A 27 4.15 -0.75 8.24
N LYS A 28 3.94 -1.97 8.74
CA LYS A 28 5.02 -2.80 9.27
C LYS A 28 5.94 -3.25 8.13
N THR A 29 5.37 -3.71 7.02
CA THR A 29 6.10 -4.18 5.84
C THR A 29 6.86 -3.05 5.17
N SER A 30 6.29 -1.85 5.07
CA SER A 30 6.97 -0.69 4.49
C SER A 30 8.23 -0.25 5.26
N ARG A 31 8.40 -0.73 6.50
CA ARG A 31 9.57 -0.49 7.34
C ARG A 31 10.58 -1.63 7.32
N SER A 32 10.27 -2.74 6.66
CA SER A 32 11.23 -3.84 6.51
C SER A 32 12.40 -3.38 5.64
N SER A 33 13.57 -4.01 5.82
CA SER A 33 14.75 -3.70 5.02
C SER A 33 14.50 -3.86 3.52
N GLU A 34 13.62 -4.80 3.15
CA GLU A 34 13.25 -5.11 1.78
C GLU A 34 12.60 -3.92 1.08
N TYR A 35 11.65 -3.24 1.72
CA TYR A 35 10.93 -2.13 1.10
C TYR A 35 11.42 -0.74 1.55
N SER A 36 12.32 -0.67 2.54
CA SER A 36 12.81 0.60 3.10
C SER A 36 13.40 1.57 2.08
N HIS A 37 13.99 1.05 1.00
CA HIS A 37 14.56 1.85 -0.08
C HIS A 37 13.49 2.49 -0.97
N LEU A 38 12.38 1.79 -1.22
CA LEU A 38 11.22 2.27 -1.98
C LEU A 38 10.34 3.18 -1.14
N CYS A 39 10.12 2.81 0.12
CA CYS A 39 9.24 3.49 1.06
C CYS A 39 9.94 4.59 1.87
N SER A 40 11.08 5.10 1.40
CA SER A 40 11.89 6.09 2.12
C SER A 40 11.15 7.42 2.37
N GLY A 41 10.15 7.74 1.53
CA GLY A 41 9.20 8.85 1.71
C GLY A 41 8.01 8.57 2.63
N CYS A 42 7.83 7.31 3.08
CA CYS A 42 6.78 6.90 4.00
C CYS A 42 7.19 7.19 5.46
N ALA A 43 7.49 8.46 5.76
CA ALA A 43 7.99 8.91 7.06
C ALA A 43 7.00 8.67 8.24
N GLY A 44 5.75 8.28 7.95
CA GLY A 44 4.74 7.96 8.95
C GLY A 44 3.60 7.10 8.39
N GLY A 45 2.83 6.47 9.28
CA GLY A 45 1.67 5.66 8.89
C GLY A 45 0.62 6.43 8.08
N ASP A 46 0.53 7.75 8.28
CA ASP A 46 -0.37 8.64 7.53
C ASP A 46 0.03 8.78 6.05
N ALA A 47 1.33 8.74 5.74
CA ALA A 47 1.81 8.82 4.36
C ALA A 47 1.42 7.55 3.57
N ILE A 48 1.59 6.37 4.20
CA ILE A 48 1.13 5.07 3.66
C ILE A 48 -0.38 5.08 3.45
N LEU A 49 -1.15 5.53 4.44
CA LEU A 49 -2.61 5.62 4.34
C LEU A 49 -3.07 6.56 3.22
N THR A 50 -2.38 7.69 3.04
CA THR A 50 -2.68 8.65 1.99
C THR A 50 -2.40 8.05 0.61
N ALA A 51 -1.24 7.39 0.44
CA ALA A 51 -0.89 6.69 -0.79
C ALA A 51 -1.89 5.57 -1.12
N ALA A 52 -2.22 4.70 -0.15
CA ALA A 52 -3.20 3.63 -0.35
C ALA A 52 -4.59 4.18 -0.73
N LYS A 53 -5.03 5.28 -0.13
CA LYS A 53 -6.29 5.95 -0.50
C LYS A 53 -6.25 6.52 -1.91
N SER A 54 -5.12 7.12 -2.32
CA SER A 54 -4.93 7.64 -3.67
C SER A 54 -4.97 6.52 -4.72
N LEU A 55 -4.30 5.39 -4.45
CA LEU A 55 -4.34 4.19 -5.27
C LEU A 55 -5.74 3.58 -5.35
N LEU A 56 -6.49 3.57 -4.24
CA LEU A 56 -7.88 3.12 -4.23
C LEU A 56 -8.75 4.04 -5.12
N HIS A 57 -8.56 5.35 -5.03
CA HIS A 57 -9.32 6.33 -5.80
C HIS A 57 -9.01 6.25 -7.31
N SER A 58 -7.75 6.02 -7.67
CA SER A 58 -7.34 5.78 -9.07
C SER A 58 -7.77 4.41 -9.60
N GLY A 59 -8.23 3.52 -8.72
CA GLY A 59 -8.64 2.17 -9.07
C GLY A 59 -7.48 1.21 -9.33
N SER A 60 -6.30 1.48 -8.78
CA SER A 60 -5.13 0.60 -8.87
C SER A 60 -5.16 -0.53 -7.83
N ILE A 61 -5.79 -0.27 -6.67
CA ILE A 61 -5.98 -1.26 -5.60
C ILE A 61 -7.44 -1.29 -5.16
N THR A 62 -7.83 -2.32 -4.42
CA THR A 62 -9.14 -2.45 -3.80
C THR A 62 -9.01 -2.51 -2.28
N ARG A 63 -10.13 -2.26 -1.58
CA ARG A 63 -10.22 -2.39 -0.13
C ARG A 63 -11.40 -3.29 0.22
N ASN A 64 -11.10 -4.49 0.68
CA ASN A 64 -12.08 -5.51 1.01
C ASN A 64 -12.27 -5.60 2.53
N LEU A 65 -13.51 -5.83 2.97
CA LEU A 65 -13.81 -6.08 4.39
C LEU A 65 -13.73 -7.59 4.64
N ASP A 66 -12.79 -8.01 5.47
CA ASP A 66 -12.66 -9.38 5.96
C ASP A 66 -13.10 -9.47 7.44
N LYS A 67 -13.09 -10.68 8.02
CA LYS A 67 -13.43 -10.94 9.42
C LYS A 67 -12.55 -10.16 10.41
N ASP A 68 -11.33 -9.81 9.99
CA ASP A 68 -10.33 -9.09 10.77
C ASP A 68 -10.26 -7.59 10.42
N GLY A 69 -11.20 -7.08 9.62
CA GLY A 69 -11.30 -5.68 9.21
C GLY A 69 -10.91 -5.43 7.75
N TYR A 70 -10.56 -4.19 7.42
CA TYR A 70 -10.24 -3.81 6.05
C TYR A 70 -8.84 -4.30 5.64
N ARG A 71 -8.79 -4.97 4.49
CA ARG A 71 -7.54 -5.33 3.79
C ARG A 71 -7.45 -4.59 2.46
N TRP A 72 -6.27 -4.09 2.17
CA TRP A 72 -5.86 -3.54 0.89
C TRP A 72 -5.37 -4.68 0.01
N ASP A 73 -5.74 -4.66 -1.26
CA ASP A 73 -5.39 -5.73 -2.19
C ASP A 73 -5.19 -5.18 -3.60
N MET A 74 -4.39 -5.87 -4.41
CA MET A 74 -4.27 -5.55 -5.82
C MET A 74 -5.63 -5.65 -6.49
N LYS A 75 -5.93 -4.71 -7.39
CA LYS A 75 -7.13 -4.86 -8.22
C LYS A 75 -6.87 -5.97 -9.22
N VAL A 76 -7.54 -7.10 -9.06
CA VAL A 76 -7.57 -8.15 -10.07
C VAL A 76 -8.48 -7.67 -11.20
N GLU A 77 -7.94 -7.57 -12.42
CA GLU A 77 -8.73 -7.31 -13.64
C GLU A 77 -9.64 -8.50 -13.99
#